data_AF-A0A4E0RD80-F1
#
_entry.id   AF-A0A4E0RD80-F1
#
_cell.length_a   1.000
_cell.length_b   1.000
_cell.length_c   1.000
_cell.angle_alpha   90.00
_cell.angle_beta   90.00
_cell.angle_gamma   90.00
#
_symmetry.space_group_name_H-M   'P 1'
#
loop_
_entity.id
_entity.type
_entity.pdbx_description
1 polymer ?
#
loop_
_entity_poly.entity_id
_entity_poly.type
_entity_poly.pdbx_seq_one_letter_code
_entity_poly.pdbx_strand_id
1 'polypeptide(L)'
;MVSGREMRLPSDVAISVSAPDPLISTEFAWKLKQELGRAHLLARERLKSAFRHQKEYYDQWVAGKPLQPGEQVFLHNPIPPSGRPAKLHREWTGPYAVLEVFNDATCRIAPTDHVDVRPMTVHFNRL
;
A
#
# COMPACT_ATOMS: atom_id res chain seq x y z
N MET A 1 -6.43 11.74 -4.29
CA MET A 1 -5.68 12.88 -3.74
C MET A 1 -6.69 13.96 -3.36
N VAL A 2 -6.95 14.13 -2.06
CA VAL A 2 -7.77 15.24 -1.56
C VAL A 2 -6.81 16.37 -1.26
N SER A 3 -6.82 17.42 -2.07
CA SER A 3 -6.06 18.64 -1.79
C SER A 3 -6.69 19.31 -0.56
N GLY A 4 -5.92 19.48 0.51
CA GLY A 4 -6.36 20.03 1.80
C GLY A 4 -6.69 21.53 1.77
N ARG A 5 -7.59 21.95 0.88
CA ARG A 5 -8.24 23.26 0.95
C ARG A 5 -9.61 23.08 1.58
N GLU A 6 -9.90 23.89 2.60
CA GLU A 6 -11.22 23.95 3.23
C GLU A 6 -12.30 24.35 2.21
N MET A 7 -13.48 23.75 2.36
CA MET A 7 -14.65 24.03 1.53
C MET A 7 -15.24 25.39 1.89
N ARG A 8 -15.33 26.29 0.90
CA ARG A 8 -15.87 27.64 1.10
C ARG A 8 -17.39 27.56 1.28
N LEU A 9 -17.89 28.13 2.38
CA LEU A 9 -19.32 28.24 2.67
C LEU A 9 -19.89 29.51 2.03
N PRO A 10 -21.21 29.57 1.75
CA PRO A 10 -21.84 30.78 1.19
C PRO A 10 -21.66 32.04 2.05
N SER A 11 -21.49 31.89 3.37
CA SER A 11 -21.12 32.97 4.29
C SER A 11 -19.78 33.62 3.95
N ASP A 12 -18.85 32.85 3.39
CA ASP A 12 -17.49 33.29 3.05
C ASP A 12 -17.47 34.18 1.81
N VAL A 13 -18.59 34.28 1.08
CA VAL A 13 -18.79 35.21 -0.03
C VAL A 13 -19.22 36.59 0.49
N ALA A 14 -19.98 36.63 1.59
CA ALA A 14 -20.45 37.87 2.19
C ALA A 14 -19.34 38.59 2.99
N ILE A 15 -18.40 37.83 3.54
CA ILE A 15 -17.19 38.36 4.17
C ILE A 15 -16.16 38.51 3.06
N SER A 16 -15.96 39.74 2.56
CA SER A 16 -14.80 40.03 1.71
C SER A 16 -13.55 39.63 2.47
N VAL A 17 -12.90 38.54 2.04
CA VAL A 17 -11.57 38.18 2.52
C VAL A 17 -10.66 39.32 2.10
N SER A 18 -10.43 40.28 3.01
CA SER A 18 -9.36 41.25 2.84
C SER A 18 -8.09 40.45 2.54
N ALA A 19 -7.26 40.95 1.62
CA ALA A 19 -5.91 40.41 1.45
C ALA A 19 -5.31 40.20 2.84
N PRO A 20 -4.67 39.06 3.14
CA PRO A 20 -4.16 38.79 4.47
C PRO A 20 -3.38 40.02 4.91
N ASP A 21 -3.82 40.65 6.00
CA ASP A 21 -3.18 41.86 6.48
C ASP A 21 -1.67 41.61 6.51
N PRO A 22 -0.83 42.50 5.94
CA PRO A 22 0.62 42.34 5.99
C PRO A 22 1.17 42.34 7.43
N LEU A 23 0.29 42.50 8.43
CA LEU A 23 0.56 42.58 9.86
C LEU A 23 0.69 41.24 10.58
N ILE A 24 0.46 40.08 9.94
CA ILE A 24 0.92 38.78 10.50
C ILE A 24 2.42 38.56 10.18
N SER A 25 3.20 39.62 10.36
CA SER A 25 4.67 39.58 10.44
C SER A 25 5.07 39.89 11.88
N THR A 26 4.36 39.29 12.85
CA THR A 26 4.83 39.32 14.23
C THR A 26 6.01 38.36 14.34
N GLU A 27 7.03 38.74 15.12
CA GLU A 27 8.18 37.87 15.40
C GLU A 27 7.75 36.47 15.84
N PHE A 28 6.65 36.40 16.59
CA PHE A 28 6.01 35.14 17.00
C PHE A 28 5.59 34.27 15.81
N ALA A 29 4.88 34.82 14.82
CA ALA A 29 4.44 34.05 13.65
C ALA A 29 5.63 33.56 12.82
N TRP A 30 6.68 34.39 12.68
CA TRP A 30 7.91 33.98 12.01
C TRP A 30 8.61 32.85 12.75
N LYS A 31 8.80 32.99 14.07
CA LYS A 31 9.43 31.98 14.93
C LYS A 31 8.65 30.67 14.91
N LEU A 32 7.33 30.73 15.00
CA LEU A 32 6.45 29.56 14.91
C LEU A 32 6.61 28.84 13.56
N LYS A 33 6.67 29.59 12.46
CA LYS A 33 6.88 29.03 11.12
C LYS A 33 8.23 28.30 11.02
N GLN A 34 9.29 28.87 11.60
CA GLN A 34 10.61 28.22 11.62
C GLN A 34 10.61 26.95 12.47
N GLU A 35 10.01 27.01 13.66
CA GLU A 35 9.87 25.85 14.56
C GLU A 35 9.10 24.70 13.89
N LEU A 36 7.96 25.00 13.26
CA LEU A 36 7.17 24.02 12.52
C LEU A 36 7.95 23.45 11.32
N GLY A 37 8.67 24.29 10.59
CA GLY A 37 9.53 23.85 9.49
C GLY A 37 10.61 22.87 9.97
N ARG A 38 11.28 23.19 11.08
CA ARG A 38 12.30 22.32 11.69
C ARG A 38 11.69 20.99 12.17
N ALA A 39 10.56 21.03 12.88
CA ALA A 39 9.87 19.83 13.33
C ALA A 39 9.45 18.94 12.16
N HIS A 40 8.95 19.54 11.07
CA HIS A 40 8.55 18.81 9.87
C HIS A 40 9.74 18.13 9.18
N LEU A 41 10.87 18.84 9.04
CA LEU A 41 12.10 18.27 8.46
C LEU A 41 12.59 17.08 9.28
N LEU A 42 12.65 17.23 10.61
CA LEU A 42 13.05 16.16 11.52
C LEU A 42 12.12 14.94 11.39
N ALA A 43 10.80 15.17 11.40
CA ALA A 43 9.83 14.08 11.24
C ALA A 43 10.02 13.36 9.89
N ARG A 44 10.22 14.11 8.80
CA ARG A 44 10.44 13.56 7.46
C ARG A 44 11.72 12.73 7.38
N GLU A 45 12.80 13.15 8.04
CA GLU A 45 14.04 12.37 8.14
C GLU A 45 13.83 11.07 8.91
N ARG A 46 13.15 11.12 10.07
CA ARG A 46 12.84 9.93 10.86
C ARG A 46 11.97 8.93 10.11
N LEU A 47 10.95 9.41 9.39
CA LEU A 47 10.10 8.57 8.56
C LEU A 47 10.90 7.89 7.43
N LYS A 48 11.82 8.61 6.77
CA LYS A 48 12.70 8.02 5.74
C LYS A 48 13.58 6.92 6.31
N SER A 49 14.17 7.12 7.49
CA SER A 49 15.01 6.10 8.13
C SER A 49 14.19 4.88 8.57
N ALA A 50 13.03 5.11 9.18
CA ALA A 50 12.12 4.03 9.59
C ALA A 50 11.66 3.19 8.39
N PHE A 51 11.29 3.85 7.28
CA PHE A 51 10.92 3.17 6.04
C PHE A 51 12.06 2.29 5.51
N ARG A 52 13.30 2.80 5.53
CA ARG A 52 14.47 2.05 5.08
C ARG A 52 14.69 0.79 5.93
N HIS A 53 14.65 0.93 7.26
CA HIS A 53 14.81 -0.20 8.17
C HIS A 53 13.69 -1.22 8.01
N GLN A 54 12.45 -0.77 7.82
CA GLN A 54 11.32 -1.67 7.55
C GLN A 54 11.52 -2.45 6.26
N LYS A 55 11.99 -1.80 5.19
CA LYS A 55 12.31 -2.46 3.92
C LYS A 55 13.44 -3.49 4.10
N GLU A 56 14.55 -3.10 4.72
CA GLU A 56 15.69 -3.99 4.96
C GLU A 56 15.27 -5.22 5.77
N TYR A 57 14.47 -5.02 6.83
CA TYR A 57 13.95 -6.12 7.64
C TYR A 57 13.01 -7.03 6.84
N TYR A 58 12.11 -6.47 6.04
CA TYR A 58 11.21 -7.27 5.20
C TYR A 58 11.99 -8.09 4.17
N ASP A 59 12.93 -7.46 3.46
CA ASP A 59 13.72 -8.11 2.40
C ASP A 59 14.59 -9.26 2.94
N GLN A 60 15.01 -9.26 4.21
CA GLN A 60 15.73 -10.38 4.85
C GLN A 60 14.95 -11.70 4.80
N TRP A 61 13.63 -11.65 4.92
CA TRP A 61 12.77 -12.84 4.97
C TRP A 61 12.26 -13.26 3.58
N VAL A 62 12.42 -12.41 2.57
CA VAL A 62 11.97 -12.63 1.18
C VAL A 62 12.98 -13.47 0.38
N ALA A 63 14.06 -13.95 1.01
CA ALA A 63 15.08 -14.79 0.37
C ALA A 63 14.59 -16.22 0.04
N GLY A 64 13.53 -16.33 -0.77
CA GLY A 64 13.17 -17.52 -1.52
C GLY A 64 13.81 -17.50 -2.91
N LYS A 65 13.95 -18.67 -3.54
CA LYS A 65 14.31 -18.73 -4.96
C LYS A 65 13.21 -18.05 -5.78
N PRO A 66 13.55 -17.28 -6.82
CA PRO A 66 12.55 -16.71 -7.71
C PRO A 66 11.76 -17.84 -8.37
N LEU A 67 10.44 -17.70 -8.34
CA LEU A 67 9.51 -18.66 -8.91
C LEU A 67 9.81 -18.87 -10.40
N GLN A 68 9.76 -20.12 -10.87
CA GLN A 68 9.99 -20.44 -12.26
C GLN A 68 8.72 -20.93 -12.95
N PRO A 69 8.51 -20.63 -14.25
CA PRO A 69 7.50 -21.30 -15.04
C PRO A 69 7.62 -22.82 -14.94
N GLY A 70 6.49 -23.51 -14.73
CA GLY A 70 6.39 -24.94 -14.52
C GLY A 70 6.42 -25.39 -13.05
N GLU A 71 6.80 -24.53 -12.11
CA GLU A 71 6.74 -24.88 -10.68
C GLU A 71 5.29 -25.03 -10.19
N GLN A 72 5.09 -25.96 -9.25
CA GLN A 72 3.82 -26.16 -8.58
C GLN A 72 3.73 -25.32 -7.32
N VAL A 73 2.64 -24.59 -7.18
CA VAL A 73 2.37 -23.67 -6.06
C VAL A 73 0.97 -23.91 -5.49
N PHE A 74 0.78 -23.50 -4.24
CA PHE A 74 -0.54 -23.42 -3.62
C PHE A 74 -0.96 -21.96 -3.54
N LEU A 75 -2.25 -21.69 -3.73
CA LEU A 75 -2.81 -20.36 -3.64
C LEU A 75 -3.44 -20.15 -2.26
N HIS A 76 -3.02 -19.09 -1.57
CA HIS A 76 -3.64 -18.60 -0.35
C HIS A 76 -4.93 -17.81 -0.66
N ASN A 77 -6.02 -18.32 -0.14
CA ASN A 77 -7.36 -17.76 -0.17
C ASN A 77 -7.96 -17.80 1.24
N PRO A 78 -7.68 -16.79 2.10
CA PRO A 78 -8.11 -16.79 3.49
C PRO A 78 -9.62 -16.57 3.66
N ILE A 79 -10.29 -16.03 2.64
CA ILE A 79 -11.71 -15.69 2.71
C ILE A 79 -12.54 -16.94 2.36
N PRO A 80 -13.38 -17.43 3.29
CA PRO A 80 -14.24 -18.57 3.01
C PRO A 80 -15.33 -18.20 1.99
N PRO A 81 -15.72 -19.15 1.12
CA PRO A 81 -16.87 -18.94 0.25
C PRO A 81 -18.15 -18.80 1.08
N SER A 82 -19.12 -18.06 0.54
CA SER A 82 -20.41 -17.84 1.19
C SER A 82 -21.08 -19.17 1.55
N GLY A 83 -21.66 -19.25 2.75
CA GLY A 83 -22.33 -20.46 3.25
C GLY A 83 -21.39 -21.53 3.85
N ARG A 84 -20.06 -21.32 3.85
CA ARG A 84 -19.10 -22.22 4.50
C ARG A 84 -18.60 -21.63 5.82
N PRO A 85 -18.63 -22.37 6.93
CA PRO A 85 -18.08 -21.88 8.19
C PRO A 85 -16.56 -21.73 8.08
N ALA A 86 -16.02 -20.61 8.55
CA ALA A 86 -14.59 -20.29 8.50
C ALA A 86 -13.72 -21.39 9.11
N LYS A 87 -14.19 -22.05 10.17
CA LYS A 87 -13.47 -23.14 10.85
C LYS A 87 -13.23 -24.37 9.97
N LEU A 88 -14.05 -24.60 8.93
CA LEU A 88 -13.91 -25.72 8.00
C LEU A 88 -13.35 -25.29 6.63
N HIS A 89 -13.00 -24.02 6.48
CA HIS A 89 -12.42 -23.49 5.26
C HIS A 89 -10.93 -23.82 5.18
N ARG A 90 -10.48 -24.25 4.00
CA ARG A 90 -9.05 -24.45 3.72
C ARG A 90 -8.54 -23.20 3.05
N GLU A 91 -7.62 -22.52 3.72
CA GLU A 91 -7.06 -21.29 3.19
C GLU A 91 -6.13 -21.55 1.99
N TRP A 92 -5.50 -22.71 1.91
CA TRP A 92 -4.61 -23.06 0.80
C TRP A 92 -5.33 -23.97 -0.20
N THR A 93 -5.31 -23.58 -1.47
CA THR A 93 -5.93 -24.31 -2.59
C THR A 93 -4.86 -24.65 -3.62
N GLY A 94 -4.92 -25.82 -4.27
CA GLY A 94 -3.92 -26.22 -5.26
C GLY A 94 -3.78 -27.74 -5.34
N PRO A 95 -2.94 -28.26 -6.26
CA PRO A 95 -1.80 -27.57 -6.88
C PRO A 95 -2.13 -26.74 -8.13
N TYR A 96 -1.41 -25.63 -8.30
CA TYR A 96 -1.39 -24.81 -9.52
C TYR A 96 -0.01 -24.86 -10.16
N ALA A 97 0.07 -24.78 -11.49
CA ALA A 97 1.31 -24.61 -12.21
C ALA A 97 1.53 -23.13 -12.58
N VAL A 98 2.76 -22.65 -12.42
CA VAL A 98 3.17 -21.31 -12.87
C VAL A 98 3.33 -21.34 -14.38
N LEU A 99 2.59 -20.51 -15.10
CA LEU A 99 2.70 -20.39 -16.55
C LEU A 99 3.74 -19.36 -16.96
N GLU A 100 3.73 -18.22 -16.28
CA GLU A 100 4.53 -17.06 -16.66
C GLU A 100 4.76 -16.17 -15.44
N VAL A 101 5.97 -15.61 -15.31
CA VAL A 101 6.31 -14.64 -14.27
C VAL A 101 6.50 -13.28 -14.95
N PHE A 102 5.70 -12.30 -14.57
CA PHE A 102 5.72 -10.97 -15.20
C PHE A 102 6.75 -10.05 -14.56
N ASN A 103 6.91 -10.14 -13.24
CA ASN A 103 7.87 -9.39 -12.43
C ASN A 103 8.10 -10.12 -11.10
N ASP A 104 8.94 -9.55 -10.24
CA ASP A 104 9.29 -10.11 -8.93
C ASP A 104 8.08 -10.27 -7.98
N ALA A 105 6.94 -9.66 -8.29
CA ALA A 105 5.77 -9.60 -7.43
C ALA A 105 4.55 -10.35 -7.96
N THR A 106 4.47 -10.65 -9.27
CA THR A 106 3.25 -11.17 -9.90
C THR A 106 3.56 -12.21 -10.96
N CYS A 107 2.76 -13.26 -10.95
CA CYS A 107 2.84 -14.36 -11.90
C CYS A 107 1.45 -14.82 -12.31
N ARG A 108 1.38 -15.56 -13.41
CA ARG A 108 0.17 -16.20 -13.92
C ARG A 108 0.22 -17.68 -13.59
N ILE A 109 -0.82 -18.18 -12.95
CA ILE A 109 -0.95 -19.58 -12.54
C ILE A 109 -2.19 -20.20 -13.18
N ALA A 110 -2.17 -21.52 -13.38
CA ALA A 110 -3.32 -22.31 -13.83
C ALA A 110 -3.45 -23.58 -12.99
N PRO A 111 -4.68 -24.08 -12.73
CA PRO A 111 -4.85 -25.35 -12.01
C PRO A 111 -4.19 -26.49 -12.78
N THR A 112 -3.51 -27.38 -12.05
CA THR A 112 -2.91 -28.57 -12.67
C THR A 112 -3.97 -29.60 -13.10
N ASP A 113 -5.08 -29.67 -12.34
CA ASP A 113 -6.08 -30.75 -12.48
C ASP A 113 -7.21 -30.41 -13.47
N HIS A 114 -7.35 -29.13 -13.87
CA HIS A 114 -8.47 -28.66 -14.67
C HIS A 114 -7.98 -27.79 -15.84
N VAL A 115 -7.82 -28.42 -17.00
CA VAL A 115 -7.31 -27.78 -18.23
C VAL A 115 -8.22 -26.64 -18.74
N ASP A 116 -9.52 -26.71 -18.44
CA ASP A 116 -10.51 -25.73 -18.94
C ASP A 116 -10.67 -24.48 -18.06
N VAL A 117 -9.97 -24.41 -16.92
CA VAL A 117 -10.08 -23.26 -16.02
C VAL A 117 -9.15 -22.15 -16.50
N ARG A 118 -9.70 -20.94 -16.60
CA ARG A 118 -8.94 -19.76 -17.01
C ARG A 118 -7.75 -19.52 -16.07
N PRO A 119 -6.55 -19.28 -16.61
CA PRO A 119 -5.41 -18.86 -15.80
C PRO A 119 -5.71 -17.56 -15.06
N MET A 120 -5.10 -17.39 -13.89
CA MET A 120 -5.26 -16.21 -13.05
C MET A 120 -3.91 -15.57 -12.74
N THR A 121 -3.89 -14.25 -12.67
CA THR A 121 -2.73 -13.48 -12.25
C THR A 121 -2.81 -13.25 -10.74
N VAL A 122 -1.75 -13.62 -10.03
CA VAL A 122 -1.67 -13.55 -8.57
C VAL A 122 -0.38 -12.88 -8.13
N HIS A 123 -0.42 -12.27 -6.94
CA HIS A 123 0.77 -11.72 -6.29
C HIS A 123 1.55 -12.85 -5.60
N PHE A 124 2.88 -12.79 -5.63
CA PHE A 124 3.78 -13.81 -5.05
C PHE A 124 3.48 -14.09 -3.58
N ASN A 125 3.22 -13.06 -2.77
CA ASN A 125 2.80 -13.23 -1.36
C ASN A 125 1.48 -14.00 -1.15
N ARG A 126 0.76 -14.37 -2.21
CA ARG A 126 -0.42 -15.25 -2.13
C ARG A 126 -0.09 -16.69 -2.51
N LEU A 127 1.17 -17.00 -2.80
CA LEU A 127 1.68 -18.32 -3.13
C LEU A 127 2.48 -18.93 -1.98
#